data_AF-A0A349PDS1-F1
#
_entry.id   AF-A0A349PDS1-F1
#
_cell.length_a   1.000
_cell.length_b   1.000
_cell.length_c   1.000
_cell.angle_alpha   90.00
_cell.angle_beta   90.00
_cell.angle_gamma   90.00
#
_symmetry.space_group_name_H-M   'P 1'
#
loop_
_entity.id
_entity.type
_entity.pdbx_description
1 polymer ?
#
loop_
_entity_poly.entity_id
_entity_poly.type
_entity_poly.pdbx_seq_one_letter_code
_entity_poly.pdbx_strand_id
1 'polypeptide(L)'
;MIEDQNDILDSRIKLHDKHRFEIKLDIDLDAAARSSYEVETYFFVPRALNVGPHNYNKEKFYNSSQRYIRFRTPKMSLGKLCDPSLKTSPLNRVREDLSKVLSGAGDQALAVNICNELRLLGCIIRGEIRDYVKIFVGGLATYGAAVPAAQRRLFVGEGLENFLGDLKNLETALASLKAELSDPAVPLKVRETAAFFDEYVSLILEEYLTLLVEALRNNPGARARFEDVERGLLGIVTAQNRYRQAMKYPSVMVPGSTNEVLIYRRGVLKKFISGVLYLKAEFSEWEGLTQVFFGLAAGAAMLFAVLVTLYFQSRYAMNSMPFVLAVVISYVFKDRIKDWLKLLFSKSLTRWISDRKIDILDSSGGGERIGLLKEAFTFLSDRDIPPGIARLRRLDNITSVDEEGKPERVFKYKKEIVLYPEVIIKSHERRRDLNDIMRFNIRELIAQADDASVDYPYIDPATGDILVAACARVYHLNMVIKYTYYDRDEHVTIHYERIRIVVNKDGIVRLEDVKVA
;
A
#
# COMPACT_ATOMS: atom_id res chain seq x y z
N MET A 1 -8.30 -26.89 -9.09
CA MET A 1 -8.39 -27.06 -7.64
C MET A 1 -7.72 -25.84 -7.02
N ILE A 2 -8.54 -24.85 -6.70
CA ILE A 2 -8.13 -23.67 -5.95
C ILE A 2 -8.23 -24.14 -4.50
N GLU A 3 -7.11 -24.22 -3.78
CA GLU A 3 -7.16 -24.39 -2.33
C GLU A 3 -7.97 -23.22 -1.78
N ASP A 4 -9.09 -23.53 -1.11
CA ASP A 4 -9.79 -22.61 -0.23
C ASP A 4 -8.81 -22.23 0.90
N GLN A 5 -8.02 -21.17 0.67
CA GLN A 5 -7.34 -20.48 1.76
C GLN A 5 -8.42 -19.77 2.58
N ASN A 6 -8.84 -20.42 3.66
CA ASN A 6 -9.76 -19.92 4.69
C ASN A 6 -9.16 -18.79 5.54
N ASP A 7 -8.14 -18.08 5.05
CA ASP A 7 -7.48 -17.00 5.79
C ASP A 7 -8.13 -15.66 5.45
N ILE A 8 -8.59 -14.96 6.48
CA ILE A 8 -9.14 -13.60 6.41
C ILE A 8 -8.10 -12.57 5.89
N LEU A 9 -6.81 -12.96 5.85
CA LEU A 9 -5.67 -12.14 5.45
C LEU A 9 -4.74 -12.87 4.47
N ASP A 10 -4.69 -12.43 3.20
CA ASP A 10 -3.63 -12.80 2.23
C ASP A 10 -2.61 -11.65 2.14
N SER A 11 -1.32 -11.98 2.22
CA SER A 11 -0.22 -11.02 2.33
C SER A 11 0.70 -11.14 1.11
N ARG A 12 1.02 -9.99 0.48
CA ARG A 12 1.90 -9.95 -0.70
C ARG A 12 2.92 -8.82 -0.58
N ILE A 13 4.20 -9.18 -0.71
CA ILE A 13 5.31 -8.25 -0.61
C ILE A 13 6.01 -8.12 -1.97
N LYS A 14 6.19 -6.89 -2.43
CA LYS A 14 6.71 -6.60 -3.77
C LYS A 14 7.60 -5.36 -3.79
N LEU A 15 8.57 -5.37 -4.70
CA LEU A 15 9.34 -4.16 -5.03
C LEU A 15 8.40 -3.14 -5.70
N HIS A 16 8.42 -1.90 -5.23
CA HIS A 16 7.62 -0.81 -5.80
C HIS A 16 8.46 0.10 -6.69
N ASP A 17 9.61 0.52 -6.19
CA ASP A 17 10.63 1.28 -6.92
C ASP A 17 12.02 0.97 -6.31
N LYS A 18 13.08 1.64 -6.80
CA LYS A 18 14.45 1.41 -6.32
C LYS A 18 14.61 1.55 -4.80
N HIS A 19 13.80 2.35 -4.12
CA HIS A 19 13.93 2.62 -2.68
C HIS A 19 12.71 2.19 -1.87
N ARG A 20 11.66 1.67 -2.51
CA ARG A 20 10.41 1.31 -1.83
C ARG A 20 10.00 -0.12 -2.13
N PHE A 21 9.55 -0.80 -1.10
CA PHE A 21 8.78 -2.02 -1.23
C PHE A 21 7.37 -1.81 -0.66
N GLU A 22 6.42 -2.57 -1.18
CA GLU A 22 5.00 -2.53 -0.81
C GLU A 22 4.61 -3.87 -0.19
N ILE A 23 3.96 -3.80 0.96
CA ILE A 23 3.22 -4.89 1.59
C ILE A 23 1.75 -4.61 1.37
N LYS A 24 1.03 -5.57 0.78
CA LYS A 24 -0.41 -5.50 0.54
C LYS A 24 -1.08 -6.64 1.30
N LEU A 25 -1.98 -6.28 2.18
CA LEU A 25 -2.81 -7.19 2.96
C LEU A 25 -4.23 -7.14 2.43
N ASP A 26 -4.74 -8.31 2.08
CA ASP A 26 -6.06 -8.52 1.54
C ASP A 26 -6.95 -8.93 2.71
N ILE A 27 -7.88 -8.04 3.11
CA ILE A 27 -8.81 -8.26 4.23
C ILE A 27 -10.21 -8.59 3.71
N ASP A 28 -10.76 -9.71 4.14
CA ASP A 28 -12.16 -10.08 3.88
C ASP A 28 -13.03 -9.63 5.05
N LEU A 29 -14.11 -8.88 4.78
CA LEU A 29 -15.03 -8.44 5.82
C LEU A 29 -16.17 -9.44 5.96
N ASP A 30 -16.18 -10.17 7.07
CA ASP A 30 -17.35 -10.92 7.52
C ASP A 30 -18.12 -10.08 8.55
N ALA A 31 -19.45 -10.04 8.40
CA ALA A 31 -20.33 -9.33 9.34
C ALA A 31 -20.31 -9.98 10.73
N ALA A 32 -20.15 -11.31 10.78
CA ALA A 32 -20.21 -12.08 12.00
C ALA A 32 -18.90 -12.07 12.80
N ALA A 33 -17.77 -11.79 12.14
CA ALA A 33 -16.45 -11.86 12.77
C ALA A 33 -15.97 -10.50 13.28
N ARG A 34 -15.27 -10.51 14.42
CA ARG A 34 -14.54 -9.35 14.91
C ARG A 34 -13.49 -8.92 13.89
N SER A 35 -13.78 -7.86 13.13
CA SER A 35 -12.90 -7.33 12.08
C SER A 35 -11.79 -6.44 12.65
N SER A 36 -10.95 -7.01 13.52
CA SER A 36 -9.73 -6.37 14.01
C SER A 36 -8.51 -7.23 13.75
N TYR A 37 -7.43 -6.61 13.30
CA TYR A 37 -6.15 -7.27 13.11
C TYR A 37 -4.99 -6.36 13.52
N GLU A 38 -3.89 -7.01 13.87
CA GLU A 38 -2.64 -6.39 14.28
C GLU A 38 -1.50 -6.89 13.40
N VAL A 39 -0.65 -5.96 12.98
CA VAL A 39 0.57 -6.23 12.23
C VAL A 39 1.75 -5.67 12.99
N GLU A 40 2.64 -6.55 13.43
CA GLU A 40 3.91 -6.17 14.06
C GLU A 40 5.05 -6.47 13.10
N THR A 41 5.73 -5.44 12.61
CA THR A 41 6.87 -5.54 11.70
C THR A 41 8.16 -5.24 12.44
N TYR A 42 9.05 -6.21 12.50
CA TYR A 42 10.36 -6.13 13.14
C TYR A 42 11.44 -6.00 12.06
N PHE A 43 12.16 -4.88 12.07
CA PHE A 43 13.27 -4.61 11.16
C PHE A 43 14.59 -4.81 11.87
N PHE A 44 15.43 -5.66 11.30
CA PHE A 44 16.78 -5.96 11.73
C PHE A 44 17.74 -5.30 10.74
N VAL A 45 18.38 -4.22 11.17
CA VAL A 45 19.23 -3.38 10.33
C VAL A 45 20.70 -3.56 10.74
N PRO A 46 21.61 -3.87 9.81
CA PRO A 46 23.04 -3.96 10.10
C PRO A 46 23.57 -2.67 10.73
N ARG A 47 24.36 -2.79 11.81
CA ARG A 47 24.98 -1.62 12.46
C ARG A 47 25.90 -0.82 11.53
N ALA A 48 26.45 -1.46 10.49
CA ALA A 48 27.25 -0.80 9.46
C ALA A 48 26.51 0.33 8.74
N LEU A 49 25.17 0.26 8.64
CA LEU A 49 24.34 1.33 8.06
C LEU A 49 24.11 2.51 9.03
N ASN A 50 24.64 2.44 10.25
CA ASN A 50 24.59 3.47 11.27
C ASN A 50 23.16 3.99 11.58
N VAL A 51 22.13 3.14 11.49
CA VAL A 51 20.75 3.51 11.81
C VAL A 51 20.46 3.29 13.29
N GLY A 52 20.04 4.30 14.05
CA GLY A 52 19.69 4.11 15.46
C GLY A 52 18.78 5.19 16.05
N PRO A 53 18.42 5.09 17.35
CA PRO A 53 17.47 6.00 18.00
C PRO A 53 17.87 7.48 17.95
N HIS A 54 19.15 7.78 17.76
CA HIS A 54 19.71 9.13 17.73
C HIS A 54 19.58 9.82 16.37
N ASN A 55 19.43 9.07 15.27
CA ASN A 55 19.39 9.63 13.91
C ASN A 55 18.23 9.13 13.05
N TYR A 56 17.46 8.15 13.53
CA TYR A 56 16.24 7.62 12.91
C TYR A 56 15.15 7.52 13.97
N ASN A 57 14.32 8.54 14.12
CA ASN A 57 13.23 8.60 15.10
C ASN A 57 11.88 8.24 14.47
N LYS A 58 10.82 8.24 15.29
CA LYS A 58 9.46 7.95 14.82
C LYS A 58 8.99 8.89 13.72
N GLU A 59 9.35 10.18 13.79
CA GLU A 59 9.00 11.17 12.78
C GLU A 59 9.62 10.82 11.42
N LYS A 60 10.92 10.46 11.40
CA LYS A 60 11.58 9.97 10.18
C LYS A 60 10.96 8.69 9.66
N PHE A 61 10.70 7.72 10.53
CA PHE A 61 10.04 6.48 10.14
C PHE A 61 8.68 6.75 9.48
N TYR A 62 7.83 7.56 10.11
CA TYR A 62 6.51 7.87 9.58
C TYR A 62 6.54 8.73 8.31
N ASN A 63 7.54 9.61 8.13
CA ASN A 63 7.72 10.39 6.90
C ASN A 63 8.25 9.54 5.75
N SER A 64 8.99 8.47 6.06
CA SER A 64 9.50 7.49 5.08
C SER A 64 8.51 6.37 4.78
N SER A 65 7.37 6.31 5.47
CA SER A 65 6.36 5.26 5.32
C SER A 65 5.06 5.83 4.75
N GLN A 66 4.45 5.12 3.80
CA GLN A 66 3.12 5.45 3.30
C GLN A 66 2.16 4.33 3.64
N ARG A 67 0.96 4.70 4.07
CA ARG A 67 -0.14 3.77 4.32
C ARG A 67 -1.41 4.28 3.67
N TYR A 68 -2.20 3.37 3.12
CA TYR A 68 -3.55 3.68 2.69
C TYR A 68 -4.39 2.40 2.68
N ILE A 69 -5.65 2.56 3.05
CA ILE A 69 -6.66 1.50 2.99
C ILE A 69 -7.61 1.85 1.86
N ARG A 70 -8.02 0.85 1.09
CA ARG A 70 -8.99 1.03 0.01
C ARG A 70 -9.89 -0.19 -0.12
N PHE A 71 -11.10 0.02 -0.60
CA PHE A 71 -11.95 -1.08 -1.04
C PHE A 71 -11.26 -1.90 -2.14
N ARG A 72 -11.47 -3.22 -2.12
CA ARG A 72 -11.18 -4.05 -3.28
C ARG A 72 -12.12 -3.67 -4.41
N THR A 73 -11.60 -3.78 -5.63
CA THR A 73 -12.44 -3.65 -6.81
C THR A 73 -13.39 -4.85 -6.85
N PRO A 74 -14.71 -4.64 -6.95
CA PRO A 74 -15.65 -5.73 -7.10
C PRO A 74 -15.30 -6.57 -8.33
N LYS A 75 -15.29 -7.90 -8.20
CA LYS A 75 -15.03 -8.82 -9.32
C LYS A 75 -16.29 -8.94 -10.17
N MET A 76 -16.20 -8.64 -11.45
CA MET A 76 -17.34 -8.69 -12.37
C MET A 76 -16.80 -8.82 -13.79
N SER A 77 -17.08 -9.94 -14.46
CA SER A 77 -16.63 -10.17 -15.83
C SER A 77 -17.17 -9.12 -16.81
N LEU A 78 -16.45 -8.91 -17.92
CA LEU A 78 -16.89 -7.99 -18.98
C LEU A 78 -18.29 -8.34 -19.50
N GLY A 79 -18.59 -9.63 -19.73
CA GLY A 79 -19.93 -10.08 -20.08
C GLY A 79 -21.01 -9.66 -19.07
N LYS A 80 -20.77 -9.84 -17.76
CA LYS A 80 -21.72 -9.40 -16.70
C LYS A 80 -21.82 -7.89 -16.61
N LEU A 81 -20.73 -7.18 -16.84
CA LEU A 81 -20.70 -5.73 -16.84
C LEU A 81 -21.61 -5.14 -17.93
N CYS A 82 -21.66 -5.80 -19.10
CA CYS A 82 -22.47 -5.40 -20.25
C CYS A 82 -23.87 -6.02 -20.29
N ASP A 83 -24.21 -6.94 -19.38
CA ASP A 83 -25.53 -7.57 -19.29
C ASP A 83 -26.60 -6.56 -18.84
N PRO A 84 -27.60 -6.21 -19.68
CA PRO A 84 -28.63 -5.22 -19.33
C PRO A 84 -29.54 -5.64 -18.16
N SER A 85 -29.63 -6.95 -17.89
CA SER A 85 -30.48 -7.47 -16.80
C SER A 85 -29.85 -7.32 -15.41
N LEU A 86 -28.52 -7.11 -15.34
CA LEU A 86 -27.79 -7.05 -14.09
C LEU A 86 -27.83 -5.64 -13.48
N LYS A 87 -28.78 -5.42 -12.55
CA LYS A 87 -28.96 -4.13 -11.84
C LYS A 87 -27.72 -3.64 -11.07
N THR A 88 -26.86 -4.56 -10.62
CA THR A 88 -25.65 -4.22 -9.85
C THR A 88 -24.49 -3.76 -10.73
N SER A 89 -24.58 -3.90 -12.06
CA SER A 89 -23.58 -3.40 -13.00
C SER A 89 -23.44 -1.88 -12.89
N PRO A 90 -22.21 -1.34 -12.65
CA PRO A 90 -21.99 0.09 -12.70
C PRO A 90 -22.44 0.74 -14.01
N LEU A 91 -22.32 0.04 -15.14
CA LEU A 91 -22.77 0.54 -16.44
C LEU A 91 -24.28 0.78 -16.44
N ASN A 92 -25.06 -0.19 -15.96
CA ASN A 92 -26.52 -0.08 -15.91
C ASN A 92 -26.98 0.96 -14.88
N ARG A 93 -26.30 1.07 -13.73
CA ARG A 93 -26.58 2.11 -12.73
C ARG A 93 -26.33 3.51 -13.27
N VAL A 94 -25.22 3.72 -14.01
CA VAL A 94 -24.97 4.98 -14.70
C VAL A 94 -26.12 5.31 -15.64
N ARG A 95 -26.57 4.36 -16.47
CA ARG A 95 -27.69 4.58 -17.41
C ARG A 95 -29.01 4.87 -16.68
N GLU A 96 -29.30 4.15 -15.61
CA GLU A 96 -30.51 4.36 -14.81
C GLU A 96 -30.52 5.77 -14.22
N ASP A 97 -29.43 6.21 -13.60
CA ASP A 97 -29.34 7.54 -13.02
C ASP A 97 -29.28 8.64 -14.08
N LEU A 98 -28.64 8.37 -15.23
CA LEU A 98 -28.64 9.28 -16.37
C LEU A 98 -30.05 9.48 -16.94
N SER A 99 -30.87 8.43 -16.99
CA SER A 99 -32.26 8.53 -17.46
C SER A 99 -33.09 9.48 -16.58
N LYS A 100 -32.85 9.47 -15.26
CA LYS A 100 -33.47 10.38 -14.30
C LYS A 100 -33.03 11.82 -14.52
N VAL A 101 -31.73 12.04 -14.81
CA VAL A 101 -31.19 13.36 -15.18
C VAL A 101 -31.87 13.88 -16.43
N LEU A 102 -31.96 13.06 -17.48
CA LEU A 102 -32.59 13.42 -18.76
C LEU A 102 -34.10 13.68 -18.62
N SER A 103 -34.76 13.06 -17.65
CA SER A 103 -36.16 13.36 -17.30
C SER A 103 -36.34 14.57 -16.38
N GLY A 104 -35.28 15.32 -16.06
CA GLY A 104 -35.33 16.58 -15.31
C GLY A 104 -34.96 16.51 -13.82
N ALA A 105 -34.54 15.35 -13.30
CA ALA A 105 -34.17 15.17 -11.88
C ALA A 105 -32.67 15.43 -11.59
N GLY A 106 -32.07 16.42 -12.25
CA GLY A 106 -30.62 16.68 -12.24
C GLY A 106 -30.07 17.34 -10.98
N ASP A 107 -30.32 16.78 -9.79
CA ASP A 107 -29.74 17.29 -8.55
C ASP A 107 -28.22 16.99 -8.42
N GLN A 108 -27.57 17.70 -7.50
CA GLN A 108 -26.12 17.58 -7.29
C GLN A 108 -25.72 16.19 -6.74
N ALA A 109 -26.59 15.53 -5.98
CA ALA A 109 -26.31 14.23 -5.37
C ALA A 109 -26.30 13.12 -6.43
N LEU A 110 -27.26 13.14 -7.35
CA LEU A 110 -27.34 12.23 -8.48
C LEU A 110 -26.14 12.38 -9.41
N ALA A 111 -25.73 13.62 -9.70
CA ALA A 111 -24.50 13.88 -10.47
C ALA A 111 -23.25 13.28 -9.80
N VAL A 112 -23.14 13.37 -8.47
CA VAL A 112 -22.04 12.75 -7.71
C VAL A 112 -22.10 11.22 -7.78
N ASN A 113 -23.29 10.63 -7.70
CA ASN A 113 -23.49 9.19 -7.81
C ASN A 113 -23.05 8.67 -9.19
N ILE A 114 -23.50 9.33 -10.27
CA ILE A 114 -23.08 8.99 -11.64
C ILE A 114 -21.55 9.06 -11.77
N CYS A 115 -20.93 10.13 -11.26
CA CYS A 115 -19.47 10.27 -11.30
C CYS A 115 -18.76 9.12 -10.55
N ASN A 116 -19.27 8.72 -9.39
CA ASN A 116 -18.70 7.62 -8.62
C ASN A 116 -18.88 6.26 -9.32
N GLU A 117 -20.03 6.00 -9.95
CA GLU A 117 -20.26 4.78 -10.72
C GLU A 117 -19.38 4.73 -11.99
N LEU A 118 -19.18 5.84 -12.71
CA LEU A 118 -18.24 5.91 -13.84
C LEU A 118 -16.80 5.57 -13.41
N ARG A 119 -16.38 6.09 -12.25
CA ARG A 119 -15.05 5.78 -11.70
C ARG A 119 -14.94 4.32 -11.28
N LEU A 120 -16.01 3.75 -10.70
CA LEU A 120 -16.06 2.34 -10.33
C LEU A 120 -16.03 1.44 -11.57
N LEU A 121 -16.80 1.80 -12.61
CA LEU A 121 -16.81 1.14 -13.92
C LEU A 121 -15.38 1.07 -14.49
N GLY A 122 -14.65 2.18 -14.48
CA GLY A 122 -13.25 2.22 -14.93
C GLY A 122 -12.31 1.35 -14.09
N CYS A 123 -12.57 1.20 -12.80
CA CYS A 123 -11.81 0.28 -11.94
C CYS A 123 -12.06 -1.19 -12.31
N ILE A 124 -13.32 -1.57 -12.51
CA ILE A 124 -13.69 -2.95 -12.88
C ILE A 124 -13.12 -3.31 -14.25
N ILE A 125 -13.35 -2.47 -15.28
CA ILE A 125 -12.82 -2.67 -16.64
C ILE A 125 -11.30 -2.91 -16.60
N ARG A 126 -10.55 -2.06 -15.90
CA ARG A 126 -9.10 -2.25 -15.78
C ARG A 126 -8.74 -3.56 -15.07
N GLY A 127 -9.44 -3.88 -13.97
CA GLY A 127 -9.21 -5.09 -13.19
C GLY A 127 -9.34 -6.34 -14.06
N GLU A 128 -10.47 -6.47 -14.73
CA GLU A 128 -10.79 -7.61 -15.60
C GLU A 128 -9.81 -7.72 -16.77
N ILE A 129 -9.59 -6.64 -17.55
CA ILE A 129 -8.68 -6.68 -18.71
C ILE A 129 -7.27 -7.09 -18.27
N ARG A 130 -6.74 -6.49 -17.18
CA ARG A 130 -5.42 -6.83 -16.63
C ARG A 130 -5.33 -8.30 -16.28
N ASP A 131 -6.35 -8.83 -15.60
CA ASP A 131 -6.32 -10.19 -15.06
C ASP A 131 -6.42 -11.23 -16.18
N TYR A 132 -7.29 -11.03 -17.18
CA TYR A 132 -7.33 -11.84 -18.39
C TYR A 132 -6.00 -11.80 -19.16
N VAL A 133 -5.47 -10.61 -19.44
CA VAL A 133 -4.20 -10.46 -20.16
C VAL A 133 -3.06 -11.15 -19.42
N LYS A 134 -2.99 -11.02 -18.09
CA LYS A 134 -1.98 -11.72 -17.28
C LYS A 134 -2.10 -13.24 -17.39
N ILE A 135 -3.31 -13.78 -17.37
CA ILE A 135 -3.55 -15.22 -17.53
C ILE A 135 -3.10 -15.69 -18.92
N PHE A 136 -3.52 -14.99 -19.99
CA PHE A 136 -3.17 -15.36 -21.36
C PHE A 136 -1.68 -15.22 -21.64
N VAL A 137 -1.04 -14.12 -21.25
CA VAL A 137 0.41 -13.92 -21.40
C VAL A 137 1.17 -15.03 -20.67
N GLY A 138 0.74 -15.37 -19.44
CA GLY A 138 1.34 -16.45 -18.67
C GLY A 138 1.18 -17.83 -19.31
N GLY A 139 0.03 -18.11 -19.91
CA GLY A 139 -0.22 -19.35 -20.66
C GLY A 139 0.60 -19.43 -21.95
N LEU A 140 0.61 -18.33 -22.73
CA LEU A 140 1.36 -18.20 -23.98
C LEU A 140 2.86 -18.37 -23.78
N ALA A 141 3.42 -17.83 -22.70
CA ALA A 141 4.84 -18.01 -22.36
C ALA A 141 5.26 -19.50 -22.24
N THR A 142 4.29 -20.40 -22.00
CA THR A 142 4.53 -21.85 -21.87
C THR A 142 3.89 -22.67 -23.00
N TYR A 143 3.38 -22.04 -24.05
CA TYR A 143 2.60 -22.69 -25.11
C TYR A 143 3.45 -23.55 -26.06
N GLY A 144 4.73 -23.19 -26.24
CA GLY A 144 5.62 -23.85 -27.20
C GLY A 144 5.97 -25.31 -26.86
N ALA A 145 6.16 -26.13 -27.89
CA ALA A 145 6.54 -27.54 -27.75
C ALA A 145 7.88 -27.76 -27.02
N ALA A 146 8.76 -26.74 -27.03
CA ALA A 146 10.06 -26.74 -26.35
C ALA A 146 9.96 -26.73 -24.81
N VAL A 147 8.81 -26.34 -24.24
CA VAL A 147 8.59 -26.41 -22.79
C VAL A 147 8.08 -27.82 -22.44
N PRO A 148 8.68 -28.52 -21.45
CA PRO A 148 8.20 -29.83 -21.01
C PRO A 148 6.71 -29.79 -20.62
N ALA A 149 5.94 -30.81 -21.00
CA ALA A 149 4.49 -30.84 -20.77
C ALA A 149 4.09 -30.59 -19.30
N ALA A 150 4.89 -31.09 -18.35
CA ALA A 150 4.69 -30.90 -16.91
C ALA A 150 4.83 -29.43 -16.44
N GLN A 151 5.49 -28.57 -17.22
CA GLN A 151 5.70 -27.15 -16.90
C GLN A 151 4.76 -26.22 -17.68
N ARG A 152 3.95 -26.76 -18.59
CA ARG A 152 3.00 -25.95 -19.38
C ARG A 152 1.82 -25.55 -18.52
N ARG A 153 1.49 -24.27 -18.52
CA ARG A 153 0.24 -23.80 -17.93
C ARG A 153 -0.91 -24.17 -18.86
N LEU A 154 -2.06 -24.49 -18.28
CA LEU A 154 -3.29 -24.71 -19.05
C LEU A 154 -3.61 -23.43 -19.83
N PHE A 155 -3.65 -23.54 -21.15
CA PHE A 155 -4.02 -22.45 -22.05
C PHE A 155 -5.27 -22.86 -22.84
N VAL A 156 -6.36 -22.12 -22.64
CA VAL A 156 -7.65 -22.39 -23.27
C VAL A 156 -7.86 -21.39 -24.40
N GLY A 157 -7.66 -21.83 -25.64
CA GLY A 157 -7.77 -20.99 -26.84
C GLY A 157 -9.15 -20.35 -27.01
N GLU A 158 -10.22 -21.11 -26.75
CA GLU A 158 -11.60 -20.58 -26.75
C GLU A 158 -11.78 -19.41 -25.78
N GLY A 159 -11.05 -19.41 -24.65
CA GLY A 159 -11.06 -18.31 -23.70
C GLY A 159 -10.53 -17.00 -24.31
N LEU A 160 -9.55 -17.08 -25.20
CA LEU A 160 -8.98 -15.91 -25.89
C LEU A 160 -9.96 -15.33 -26.93
N GLU A 161 -10.66 -16.19 -27.66
CA GLU A 161 -11.70 -15.78 -28.61
C GLU A 161 -12.90 -15.15 -27.91
N ASN A 162 -13.37 -15.77 -26.82
CA ASN A 162 -14.44 -15.23 -25.99
C ASN A 162 -14.05 -13.86 -25.40
N PHE A 163 -12.81 -13.71 -24.95
CA PHE A 163 -12.31 -12.43 -24.45
C PHE A 163 -12.31 -11.34 -25.52
N LEU A 164 -11.94 -11.66 -26.78
CA LEU A 164 -12.06 -10.71 -27.89
C LEU A 164 -13.53 -10.32 -28.16
N GLY A 165 -14.46 -11.28 -28.08
CA GLY A 165 -15.90 -11.02 -28.18
C GLY A 165 -16.39 -10.06 -27.10
N ASP A 166 -16.02 -10.31 -25.84
CA ASP A 166 -16.34 -9.47 -24.70
C ASP A 166 -15.79 -8.04 -24.84
N LEU A 167 -14.57 -7.87 -25.39
CA LEU A 167 -13.98 -6.55 -25.66
C LEU A 167 -14.79 -5.77 -26.70
N LYS A 168 -15.24 -6.41 -27.78
CA LYS A 168 -16.08 -5.76 -28.82
C LYS A 168 -17.44 -5.34 -28.26
N ASN A 169 -18.03 -6.19 -27.42
CA ASN A 169 -19.28 -5.87 -26.72
C ASN A 169 -19.09 -4.68 -25.78
N LEU A 170 -17.97 -4.64 -25.05
CA LEU A 170 -17.61 -3.50 -24.19
C LEU A 170 -17.46 -2.21 -25.01
N GLU A 171 -16.71 -2.21 -26.12
CA GLU A 171 -16.55 -1.01 -26.96
C GLU A 171 -17.90 -0.49 -27.47
N THR A 172 -18.79 -1.38 -27.89
CA THR A 172 -20.15 -1.02 -28.35
C THR A 172 -20.97 -0.40 -27.21
N ALA A 173 -20.93 -1.01 -26.02
CA ALA A 173 -21.65 -0.52 -24.86
C ALA A 173 -21.15 0.86 -24.39
N LEU A 174 -19.82 1.07 -24.41
CA LEU A 174 -19.20 2.34 -24.04
C LEU A 174 -19.47 3.44 -25.07
N ALA A 175 -19.47 3.11 -26.36
CA ALA A 175 -19.81 4.07 -27.42
C ALA A 175 -21.26 4.56 -27.29
N SER A 176 -22.19 3.64 -27.00
CA SER A 176 -23.59 3.98 -26.70
C SER A 176 -23.71 4.85 -25.46
N LEU A 177 -23.05 4.48 -24.35
CA LEU A 177 -23.06 5.29 -23.12
C LEU A 177 -22.50 6.70 -23.37
N LYS A 178 -21.41 6.82 -24.14
CA LYS A 178 -20.81 8.11 -24.48
C LYS A 178 -21.78 9.03 -25.24
N ALA A 179 -22.57 8.47 -26.15
CA ALA A 179 -23.59 9.22 -26.88
C ALA A 179 -24.64 9.80 -25.92
N GLU A 180 -25.15 8.99 -24.98
CA GLU A 180 -26.10 9.43 -23.95
C GLU A 180 -25.49 10.51 -23.03
N LEU A 181 -24.23 10.34 -22.61
CA LEU A 181 -23.52 11.29 -21.74
C LEU A 181 -23.18 12.63 -22.42
N SER A 182 -23.23 12.69 -23.74
CA SER A 182 -22.90 13.91 -24.50
C SER A 182 -24.06 14.89 -24.57
N ASP A 183 -25.26 14.50 -24.14
CA ASP A 183 -26.45 15.34 -24.17
C ASP A 183 -26.25 16.65 -23.36
N PRO A 184 -26.67 17.82 -23.87
CA PRO A 184 -26.53 19.10 -23.17
C PRO A 184 -27.24 19.18 -21.81
N ALA A 185 -28.28 18.39 -21.58
CA ALA A 185 -28.99 18.32 -20.29
C ALA A 185 -28.15 17.65 -19.20
N VAL A 186 -27.10 16.92 -19.57
CA VAL A 186 -26.20 16.25 -18.61
C VAL A 186 -25.31 17.29 -17.91
N PRO A 187 -25.27 17.31 -16.56
CA PRO A 187 -24.46 18.25 -15.80
C PRO A 187 -22.99 18.25 -16.25
N LEU A 188 -22.38 19.44 -16.31
CA LEU A 188 -21.00 19.62 -16.79
C LEU A 188 -20.01 18.68 -16.08
N LYS A 189 -20.11 18.57 -14.74
CA LYS A 189 -19.26 17.69 -13.93
C LYS A 189 -19.33 16.22 -14.36
N VAL A 190 -20.51 15.73 -14.76
CA VAL A 190 -20.69 14.37 -15.25
C VAL A 190 -20.02 14.21 -16.62
N ARG A 191 -20.20 15.19 -17.52
CA ARG A 191 -19.55 15.18 -18.84
C ARG A 191 -18.02 15.23 -18.76
N GLU A 192 -17.47 16.04 -17.87
CA GLU A 192 -16.02 16.10 -17.61
C GLU A 192 -15.50 14.78 -17.02
N THR A 193 -16.25 14.20 -16.08
CA THR A 193 -15.92 12.88 -15.50
C THR A 193 -15.98 11.78 -16.56
N ALA A 194 -16.97 11.83 -17.45
CA ALA A 194 -17.10 10.92 -18.58
C ALA A 194 -15.91 11.05 -19.55
N ALA A 195 -15.45 12.26 -19.85
CA ALA A 195 -14.27 12.47 -20.69
C ALA A 195 -12.99 11.90 -20.06
N PHE A 196 -12.81 12.05 -18.74
CA PHE A 196 -11.69 11.43 -18.01
C PHE A 196 -11.80 9.89 -18.02
N PHE A 197 -13.01 9.35 -17.83
CA PHE A 197 -13.26 7.92 -17.89
C PHE A 197 -12.98 7.34 -19.28
N ASP A 198 -13.47 8.00 -20.32
CA ASP A 198 -13.29 7.60 -21.72
C ASP A 198 -11.81 7.57 -22.13
N GLU A 199 -11.08 8.65 -21.86
CA GLU A 199 -9.64 8.73 -22.11
C GLU A 199 -8.87 7.62 -21.36
N TYR A 200 -9.26 7.37 -20.10
CA TYR A 200 -8.64 6.34 -19.29
C TYR A 200 -8.88 4.93 -19.83
N VAL A 201 -10.13 4.57 -20.17
CA VAL A 201 -10.45 3.24 -20.71
C VAL A 201 -9.72 3.02 -22.04
N SER A 202 -9.68 4.04 -22.90
CA SER A 202 -8.95 3.99 -24.16
C SER A 202 -7.46 3.66 -23.96
N LEU A 203 -6.81 4.29 -22.97
CA LEU A 203 -5.41 3.99 -22.61
C LEU A 203 -5.22 2.58 -22.05
N ILE A 204 -6.12 2.14 -21.17
CA ILE A 204 -6.04 0.81 -20.56
C ILE A 204 -6.19 -0.28 -21.62
N LEU A 205 -7.08 -0.11 -22.59
CA LEU A 205 -7.23 -1.01 -23.72
C LEU A 205 -5.94 -1.07 -24.56
N GLU A 206 -5.39 0.08 -24.96
CA GLU A 206 -4.11 0.09 -25.70
C GLU A 206 -2.99 -0.59 -24.90
N GLU A 207 -2.80 -0.21 -23.63
CA GLU A 207 -1.70 -0.68 -22.78
C GLU A 207 -1.70 -2.21 -22.61
N TYR A 208 -2.81 -2.79 -22.16
CA TYR A 208 -2.85 -4.22 -21.86
C TYR A 208 -2.98 -5.09 -23.11
N LEU A 209 -3.72 -4.65 -24.13
CA LEU A 209 -3.86 -5.45 -25.35
C LEU A 209 -2.58 -5.44 -26.17
N THR A 210 -1.76 -4.38 -26.11
CA THR A 210 -0.41 -4.38 -26.70
C THR A 210 0.48 -5.48 -26.11
N LEU A 211 0.45 -5.67 -24.78
CA LEU A 211 1.19 -6.76 -24.12
C LEU A 211 0.71 -8.15 -24.58
N LEU A 212 -0.59 -8.32 -24.81
CA LEU A 212 -1.16 -9.57 -25.28
C LEU A 212 -0.76 -9.86 -26.75
N VAL A 213 -0.80 -8.85 -27.61
CA VAL A 213 -0.33 -8.94 -29.01
C VAL A 213 1.16 -9.29 -29.05
N GLU A 214 1.98 -8.65 -28.21
CA GLU A 214 3.40 -8.98 -28.08
C GLU A 214 3.61 -10.45 -27.66
N ALA A 215 2.88 -10.93 -26.64
CA ALA A 215 2.99 -12.31 -26.19
C ALA A 215 2.57 -13.35 -27.25
N LEU A 216 1.55 -13.04 -28.06
CA LEU A 216 1.16 -13.86 -29.21
C LEU A 216 2.27 -13.89 -30.26
N ARG A 217 2.85 -12.73 -30.60
CA ARG A 217 3.90 -12.61 -31.62
C ARG A 217 5.21 -13.29 -31.22
N ASN A 218 5.53 -13.31 -29.93
CA ASN A 218 6.70 -14.00 -29.39
C ASN A 218 6.56 -15.54 -29.42
N ASN A 219 5.40 -16.08 -29.81
CA ASN A 219 5.14 -17.51 -29.93
C ASN A 219 4.66 -17.87 -31.34
N PRO A 220 5.54 -18.27 -32.28
CA PRO A 220 5.16 -18.51 -33.68
C PRO A 220 4.00 -19.49 -33.87
N GLY A 221 3.97 -20.58 -33.09
CA GLY A 221 2.87 -21.56 -33.14
C GLY A 221 1.53 -21.01 -32.63
N ALA A 222 1.55 -20.18 -31.59
CA ALA A 222 0.35 -19.51 -31.10
C ALA A 222 -0.12 -18.44 -32.10
N ARG A 223 0.81 -17.67 -32.66
CA ARG A 223 0.52 -16.65 -33.67
C ARG A 223 -0.18 -17.24 -34.89
N ALA A 224 0.31 -18.37 -35.41
CA ALA A 224 -0.31 -19.03 -36.55
C ALA A 224 -1.71 -19.57 -36.23
N ARG A 225 -1.91 -20.12 -35.02
CA ARG A 225 -3.21 -20.66 -34.59
C ARG A 225 -4.26 -19.58 -34.31
N PHE A 226 -3.84 -18.45 -33.73
CA PHE A 226 -4.73 -17.38 -33.26
C PHE A 226 -4.58 -16.10 -34.11
N GLU A 227 -4.32 -16.24 -35.40
CA GLU A 227 -4.08 -15.12 -36.31
C GLU A 227 -5.26 -14.15 -36.34
N ASP A 228 -6.49 -14.67 -36.41
CA ASP A 228 -7.70 -13.84 -36.43
C ASP A 228 -7.90 -13.07 -35.11
N VAL A 229 -7.54 -13.69 -33.98
CA VAL A 229 -7.61 -13.03 -32.68
C VAL A 229 -6.55 -11.94 -32.58
N GLU A 230 -5.31 -12.21 -33.01
CA GLU A 230 -4.25 -11.20 -33.07
C GLU A 230 -4.66 -10.01 -33.92
N ARG A 231 -5.24 -10.26 -35.10
CA ARG A 231 -5.74 -9.22 -36.01
C ARG A 231 -6.85 -8.40 -35.35
N GLY A 232 -7.77 -9.05 -34.65
CA GLY A 232 -8.83 -8.39 -33.89
C GLY A 232 -8.30 -7.50 -32.77
N LEU A 233 -7.36 -8.02 -31.96
CA LEU A 233 -6.71 -7.26 -30.88
C LEU A 233 -5.92 -6.06 -31.42
N LEU A 234 -5.17 -6.25 -32.51
CA LEU A 234 -4.45 -5.18 -33.18
C LEU A 234 -5.38 -4.10 -33.71
N GLY A 235 -6.54 -4.51 -34.25
CA GLY A 235 -7.61 -3.60 -34.67
C GLY A 235 -8.07 -2.69 -33.53
N ILE A 236 -8.35 -3.26 -32.35
CA ILE A 236 -8.73 -2.50 -31.15
C ILE A 236 -7.61 -1.55 -30.73
N VAL A 237 -6.38 -2.05 -30.54
CA VAL A 237 -5.22 -1.25 -30.10
C VAL A 237 -4.99 -0.04 -31.01
N THR A 238 -4.98 -0.25 -32.33
CA THR A 238 -4.75 0.82 -33.30
C THR A 238 -5.91 1.80 -33.39
N ALA A 239 -7.16 1.31 -33.26
CA ALA A 239 -8.34 2.16 -33.20
C ALA A 239 -8.32 3.08 -31.97
N GLN A 240 -7.93 2.58 -30.80
CA GLN A 240 -7.86 3.36 -29.57
C GLN A 240 -6.83 4.50 -29.65
N ASN A 241 -5.67 4.27 -30.28
CA ASN A 241 -4.68 5.32 -30.51
C ASN A 241 -5.21 6.44 -31.42
N ARG A 242 -5.79 6.07 -32.58
CA ARG A 242 -6.42 7.01 -33.52
C ARG A 242 -7.58 7.76 -32.87
N TYR A 243 -8.34 7.08 -32.04
CA TYR A 243 -9.45 7.65 -31.29
C TYR A 243 -8.99 8.76 -30.35
N ARG A 244 -7.93 8.53 -29.56
CA ARG A 244 -7.38 9.58 -28.67
C ARG A 244 -6.85 10.78 -29.45
N GLN A 245 -6.26 10.56 -30.63
CA GLN A 245 -5.87 11.65 -31.54
C GLN A 245 -7.08 12.46 -32.03
N ALA A 246 -8.13 11.78 -32.51
CA ALA A 246 -9.35 12.41 -33.00
C ALA A 246 -10.08 13.21 -31.92
N MET A 247 -10.11 12.69 -30.69
CA MET A 247 -10.68 13.37 -29.52
C MET A 247 -9.77 14.45 -28.92
N LYS A 248 -8.55 14.63 -29.46
CA LYS A 248 -7.53 15.58 -28.97
C LYS A 248 -7.16 15.34 -27.50
N TYR A 249 -7.15 14.09 -27.06
CA TYR A 249 -6.72 13.76 -25.70
C TYR A 249 -5.20 13.95 -25.55
N PRO A 250 -4.71 14.42 -24.37
CA PRO A 250 -3.27 14.60 -24.15
C PRO A 250 -2.47 13.29 -24.15
N SER A 251 -3.13 12.16 -23.97
CA SER A 251 -2.53 10.84 -23.82
C SER A 251 -2.28 10.13 -25.15
N VAL A 252 -1.53 10.80 -26.03
CA VAL A 252 -1.09 10.25 -27.32
C VAL A 252 0.43 10.08 -27.31
N MET A 253 0.91 8.92 -27.75
CA MET A 253 2.34 8.65 -27.92
C MET A 253 2.84 9.26 -29.22
N VAL A 254 3.92 10.03 -29.14
CA VAL A 254 4.62 10.62 -30.28
C VAL A 254 6.04 10.03 -30.34
N PRO A 255 6.37 9.21 -31.35
CA PRO A 255 7.70 8.64 -31.51
C PRO A 255 8.78 9.75 -31.55
N GLY A 256 9.88 9.54 -30.82
CA GLY A 256 10.98 10.51 -30.76
C GLY A 256 10.77 11.71 -29.82
N SER A 257 9.58 11.87 -29.22
CA SER A 257 9.32 12.87 -28.19
C SER A 257 9.65 12.36 -26.78
N THR A 258 9.77 13.26 -25.80
CA THR A 258 9.91 12.91 -24.38
C THR A 258 8.70 12.13 -23.83
N ASN A 259 7.52 12.32 -24.44
CA ASN A 259 6.25 11.71 -24.03
C ASN A 259 5.90 11.94 -22.54
N GLU A 260 6.42 13.01 -21.93
CA GLU A 260 6.19 13.35 -20.53
C GLU A 260 4.70 13.56 -20.23
N VAL A 261 4.00 14.29 -21.11
CA VAL A 261 2.56 14.58 -20.99
C VAL A 261 1.74 13.29 -20.94
N LEU A 262 2.07 12.30 -21.76
CA LEU A 262 1.40 11.00 -21.76
C LEU A 262 1.55 10.30 -20.40
N ILE A 263 2.76 10.22 -19.88
CA ILE A 263 3.05 9.55 -18.60
C ILE A 263 2.40 10.29 -17.43
N TYR A 264 2.49 11.62 -17.41
CA TYR A 264 1.84 12.46 -16.40
C TYR A 264 0.32 12.28 -16.45
N ARG A 265 -0.29 12.39 -17.63
CA ARG A 265 -1.74 12.27 -17.85
C ARG A 265 -2.25 10.89 -17.43
N ARG A 266 -1.55 9.81 -17.80
CA ARG A 266 -1.86 8.44 -17.34
C ARG A 266 -1.87 8.36 -15.81
N GLY A 267 -0.93 9.00 -15.13
CA GLY A 267 -0.88 9.09 -13.68
C GLY A 267 -2.09 9.81 -13.07
N VAL A 268 -2.49 10.95 -13.66
CA VAL A 268 -3.66 11.73 -13.25
C VAL A 268 -4.96 10.93 -13.42
N LEU A 269 -5.18 10.35 -14.60
CA LEU A 269 -6.37 9.55 -14.90
C LEU A 269 -6.50 8.37 -13.95
N LYS A 270 -5.42 7.63 -13.72
CA LYS A 270 -5.38 6.51 -12.79
C LYS A 270 -5.75 6.95 -11.36
N LYS A 271 -5.19 8.05 -10.86
CA LYS A 271 -5.51 8.58 -9.52
C LYS A 271 -6.97 9.01 -9.43
N PHE A 272 -7.47 9.71 -10.45
CA PHE A 272 -8.86 10.15 -10.51
C PHE A 272 -9.83 8.95 -10.47
N ILE A 273 -9.67 7.98 -11.38
CA ILE A 273 -10.55 6.81 -11.47
C ILE A 273 -10.45 5.94 -10.22
N SER A 274 -9.24 5.57 -9.80
CA SER A 274 -9.08 4.67 -8.65
C SER A 274 -9.42 5.30 -7.30
N GLY A 275 -9.42 6.64 -7.20
CA GLY A 275 -9.72 7.36 -5.97
C GLY A 275 -11.09 7.04 -5.35
N VAL A 276 -12.06 6.53 -6.12
CA VAL A 276 -13.38 6.11 -5.61
C VAL A 276 -13.30 4.92 -4.65
N LEU A 277 -12.21 4.15 -4.71
CA LEU A 277 -11.99 3.02 -3.82
C LEU A 277 -11.21 3.41 -2.56
N TYR A 278 -10.50 4.54 -2.57
CA TYR A 278 -9.63 4.94 -1.46
C TYR A 278 -10.45 5.50 -0.31
N LEU A 279 -10.11 5.05 0.89
CA LEU A 279 -10.68 5.55 2.13
C LEU A 279 -9.90 6.79 2.60
N LYS A 280 -10.60 7.71 3.24
CA LYS A 280 -9.96 8.86 3.87
C LYS A 280 -9.40 8.44 5.23
N ALA A 281 -8.23 8.99 5.55
CA ALA A 281 -7.55 8.75 6.81
C ALA A 281 -7.31 10.12 7.46
N GLU A 282 -7.99 10.39 8.56
CA GLU A 282 -7.88 11.65 9.29
C GLU A 282 -7.24 11.39 10.66
N PHE A 283 -6.26 12.21 11.02
CA PHE A 283 -5.63 12.10 12.33
C PHE A 283 -6.63 12.53 13.40
N SER A 284 -6.90 11.63 14.35
CA SER A 284 -7.70 11.95 15.52
C SER A 284 -6.89 12.88 16.43
N GLU A 285 -7.54 13.88 17.05
CA GLU A 285 -6.95 14.83 18.01
C GLU A 285 -6.50 14.13 19.31
N TRP A 286 -5.53 13.24 19.22
CA TRP A 286 -4.98 12.48 20.35
C TRP A 286 -3.89 13.25 21.11
N GLU A 287 -3.54 14.47 20.66
CA GLU A 287 -2.56 15.35 21.33
C GLU A 287 -3.01 15.74 22.76
N GLY A 288 -4.31 15.77 23.05
CA GLY A 288 -4.86 16.16 24.36
C GLY A 288 -4.36 15.31 25.53
N LEU A 289 -4.14 14.00 25.35
CA LEU A 289 -3.63 13.13 26.42
C LEU A 289 -2.18 13.46 26.82
N THR A 290 -1.33 13.81 25.84
CA THR A 290 0.05 14.22 26.14
C THR A 290 0.09 15.51 26.97
N GLN A 291 -0.83 16.44 26.71
CA GLN A 291 -0.99 17.66 27.50
C GLN A 291 -1.48 17.37 28.92
N VAL A 292 -2.36 16.39 29.12
CA VAL A 292 -2.77 15.93 30.47
C VAL A 292 -1.59 15.39 31.27
N PHE A 293 -0.75 14.52 30.67
CA PHE A 293 0.45 14.00 31.35
C PHE A 293 1.50 15.09 31.60
N PHE A 294 1.66 16.05 30.68
CA PHE A 294 2.51 17.21 30.92
C PHE A 294 1.96 18.13 32.02
N GLY A 295 0.62 18.23 32.14
CA GLY A 295 -0.07 18.89 33.25
C GLY A 295 0.20 18.19 34.58
N LEU A 296 0.10 16.86 34.64
CA LEU A 296 0.45 16.06 35.82
C LEU A 296 1.93 16.22 36.21
N ALA A 297 2.84 16.21 35.23
CA ALA A 297 4.27 16.45 35.48
C ALA A 297 4.52 17.84 36.07
N ALA A 298 3.85 18.88 35.54
CA ALA A 298 3.94 20.24 36.05
C ALA A 298 3.34 20.36 37.47
N GLY A 299 2.22 19.68 37.73
CA GLY A 299 1.57 19.61 39.04
C GLY A 299 2.45 18.94 40.09
N ALA A 300 3.02 17.78 39.79
CA ALA A 300 3.93 17.06 40.67
C ALA A 300 5.19 17.87 41.01
N ALA A 301 5.78 18.54 40.01
CA ALA A 301 6.92 19.42 40.21
C ALA A 301 6.57 20.65 41.07
N MET A 302 5.41 21.26 40.85
CA MET A 302 4.95 22.37 41.67
C MET A 302 4.68 21.94 43.11
N LEU A 303 4.08 20.76 43.31
CA LEU A 303 3.84 20.19 44.64
C LEU A 303 5.16 19.99 45.40
N PHE A 304 6.20 19.46 44.75
CA PHE A 304 7.54 19.37 45.35
C PHE A 304 8.05 20.74 45.80
N ALA A 305 7.95 21.77 44.95
CA ALA A 305 8.44 23.11 45.29
C ALA A 305 7.71 23.74 46.48
N VAL A 306 6.38 23.53 46.55
CA VAL A 306 5.54 23.98 47.65
C VAL A 306 5.90 23.26 48.94
N LEU A 307 6.08 21.94 48.92
CA LEU A 307 6.46 21.16 50.10
C LEU A 307 7.82 21.59 50.67
N VAL A 308 8.80 21.85 49.81
CA VAL A 308 10.12 22.36 50.24
C VAL A 308 9.99 23.75 50.85
N THR A 309 9.21 24.64 50.22
CA THR A 309 8.95 25.99 50.75
C THR A 309 8.29 25.93 52.13
N LEU A 310 7.26 25.09 52.30
CA LEU A 310 6.56 24.91 53.58
C LEU A 310 7.50 24.33 54.66
N TYR A 311 8.34 23.36 54.30
CA TYR A 311 9.31 22.78 55.22
C TYR A 311 10.30 23.83 55.73
N PHE A 312 10.89 24.63 54.84
CA PHE A 312 11.84 25.67 55.24
C PHE A 312 11.17 26.84 55.94
N GLN A 313 9.93 27.20 55.57
CA GLN A 313 9.15 28.22 56.26
C GLN A 313 8.83 27.81 57.72
N SER A 314 8.67 26.52 58.00
CA SER A 314 8.42 26.02 59.35
C SER A 314 9.65 26.11 60.26
N ARG A 315 10.86 26.23 59.70
CA ARG A 315 12.14 26.11 60.43
C ARG A 315 13.00 27.38 60.39
N TYR A 316 12.79 28.25 59.40
CA TYR A 316 13.57 29.47 59.20
C TYR A 316 12.63 30.66 58.98
N ALA A 317 13.05 31.85 59.41
CA ALA A 317 12.32 33.07 59.11
C ALA A 317 12.29 33.34 57.60
N MET A 318 11.18 33.88 57.08
CA MET A 318 11.00 34.16 55.65
C MET A 318 12.07 35.12 55.09
N ASN A 319 12.68 35.96 55.93
CA ASN A 319 13.71 36.92 55.52
C ASN A 319 15.14 36.40 55.72
N SER A 320 15.30 35.13 56.09
CA SER A 320 16.61 34.55 56.34
C SER A 320 17.26 34.07 55.05
N MET A 321 18.58 34.23 54.94
CA MET A 321 19.35 33.73 53.79
C MET A 321 19.14 32.23 53.51
N PRO A 322 19.06 31.33 54.52
CA PRO A 322 18.76 29.92 54.29
C PRO A 322 17.40 29.68 53.62
N PHE A 323 16.37 30.46 53.99
CA PHE A 323 15.05 30.35 53.38
C PHE A 323 15.06 30.80 51.91
N VAL A 324 15.65 31.96 51.63
CA VAL A 324 15.75 32.49 50.25
C VAL A 324 16.52 31.53 49.35
N LEU A 325 17.66 31.00 49.83
CA LEU A 325 18.46 30.04 49.09
C LEU A 325 17.68 28.75 48.80
N ALA A 326 16.94 28.23 49.78
CA ALA A 326 16.13 27.03 49.63
C ALA A 326 15.01 27.21 48.59
N VAL A 327 14.33 28.37 48.57
CA VAL A 327 13.28 28.68 47.58
C VAL A 327 13.85 28.74 46.16
N VAL A 328 14.99 29.42 45.96
CA VAL A 328 15.65 29.52 44.65
C VAL A 328 16.10 28.14 44.15
N ILE A 329 16.75 27.35 45.00
CA ILE A 329 17.19 25.99 44.66
C ILE A 329 15.99 25.11 44.33
N SER A 330 14.95 25.14 45.17
CA SER A 330 13.70 24.41 44.96
C SER A 330 13.05 24.75 43.61
N TYR A 331 13.07 26.02 43.22
CA TYR A 331 12.55 26.47 41.92
C TYR A 331 13.35 25.89 40.74
N VAL A 332 14.68 25.87 40.82
CA VAL A 332 15.52 25.24 39.79
C VAL A 332 15.26 23.73 39.71
N PHE A 333 15.15 23.06 40.86
CA PHE A 333 14.86 21.63 40.92
C PHE A 333 13.47 21.29 40.40
N LYS A 334 12.45 22.12 40.65
CA LYS A 334 11.10 21.98 40.07
C LYS A 334 11.17 21.89 38.55
N ASP A 335 11.89 22.80 37.90
CA ASP A 335 11.99 22.78 36.44
C ASP A 335 12.71 21.54 35.93
N ARG A 336 13.76 21.08 36.62
CA ARG A 336 14.46 19.83 36.26
C ARG A 336 13.60 18.58 36.48
N ILE A 337 12.87 18.50 37.60
CA ILE A 337 11.93 17.40 37.89
C ILE A 337 10.82 17.37 36.84
N LYS A 338 10.25 18.52 36.47
CA LYS A 338 9.24 18.62 35.41
C LYS A 338 9.78 18.07 34.08
N ASP A 339 10.99 18.45 33.68
CA ASP A 339 11.60 17.98 32.44
C ASP A 339 11.91 16.48 32.47
N TRP A 340 12.42 15.97 33.60
CA TRP A 340 12.62 14.53 33.79
C TRP A 340 11.31 13.76 33.74
N LEU A 341 10.26 14.23 34.41
CA LEU A 341 8.94 13.60 34.38
C LEU A 341 8.33 13.63 32.98
N LYS A 342 8.47 14.74 32.23
CA LYS A 342 8.07 14.80 30.82
C LYS A 342 8.81 13.76 29.98
N LEU A 343 10.12 13.62 30.17
CA LEU A 343 10.93 12.63 29.46
C LEU A 343 10.55 11.19 29.86
N LEU A 344 10.37 10.92 31.15
CA LEU A 344 9.96 9.62 31.68
C LEU A 344 8.57 9.22 31.17
N PHE A 345 7.59 10.13 31.24
CA PHE A 345 6.26 9.89 30.68
C PHE A 345 6.33 9.72 29.16
N SER A 346 7.11 10.53 28.45
CA SER A 346 7.23 10.38 26.98
C SER A 346 7.86 9.04 26.56
N LYS A 347 8.85 8.52 27.32
CA LYS A 347 9.51 7.23 27.05
C LYS A 347 8.70 6.02 27.54
N SER A 348 7.94 6.17 28.62
CA SER A 348 7.11 5.09 29.17
C SER A 348 5.77 4.95 28.42
N LEU A 349 5.12 6.07 28.07
CA LEU A 349 3.87 6.06 27.27
C LEU A 349 4.07 5.48 25.88
N THR A 350 5.15 5.84 25.18
CA THR A 350 5.42 5.35 23.81
C THR A 350 5.59 3.83 23.74
N ARG A 351 5.94 3.19 24.87
CA ARG A 351 6.13 1.74 24.93
C ARG A 351 4.82 0.96 25.11
N TRP A 352 3.75 1.61 25.58
CA TRP A 352 2.46 0.98 25.90
C TRP A 352 1.26 1.60 25.16
N ILE A 353 1.39 2.79 24.59
CA ILE A 353 0.29 3.53 23.93
C ILE A 353 0.67 3.77 22.47
N SER A 354 -0.33 3.68 21.59
CA SER A 354 -0.20 4.04 20.17
C SER A 354 0.30 5.48 20.00
N ASP A 355 1.34 5.68 19.19
CA ASP A 355 1.86 6.99 18.80
C ASP A 355 0.84 7.82 18.03
N ARG A 356 0.03 7.15 17.20
CA ARG A 356 -0.95 7.78 16.32
C ARG A 356 -2.25 7.02 16.36
N LYS A 357 -3.36 7.78 16.32
CA LYS A 357 -4.72 7.27 16.18
C LYS A 357 -5.36 7.97 14.98
N ILE A 358 -5.87 7.19 14.04
CA ILE A 358 -6.33 7.66 12.73
C ILE A 358 -7.72 7.08 12.50
N ASP A 359 -8.69 7.93 12.21
CA ASP A 359 -10.03 7.50 11.84
C ASP A 359 -10.08 7.15 10.36
N ILE A 360 -10.69 6.01 10.05
CA ILE A 360 -10.88 5.52 8.69
C ILE A 360 -12.29 5.92 8.28
N LEU A 361 -12.40 6.79 7.28
CA LEU A 361 -13.67 7.35 6.82
C LEU A 361 -13.98 6.91 5.39
N ASP A 362 -15.25 6.67 5.11
CA ASP A 362 -15.71 6.41 3.75
C ASP A 362 -15.73 7.69 2.91
N SER A 363 -15.03 7.66 1.77
CA SER A 363 -14.96 8.77 0.83
C SER A 363 -16.21 8.90 -0.05
N SER A 364 -16.98 7.82 -0.22
CA SER A 364 -18.15 7.75 -1.11
C SER A 364 -19.48 7.97 -0.38
N GLY A 365 -19.63 7.49 0.87
CA GLY A 365 -20.86 7.51 1.66
C GLY A 365 -20.98 8.67 2.66
N GLY A 366 -20.55 9.87 2.32
CA GLY A 366 -20.78 11.05 3.17
C GLY A 366 -19.84 11.21 4.37
N GLY A 367 -18.76 10.43 4.46
CA GLY A 367 -17.74 10.59 5.51
C GLY A 367 -17.98 9.75 6.77
N GLU A 368 -18.84 8.74 6.72
CA GLU A 368 -19.06 7.84 7.85
C GLU A 368 -17.76 7.18 8.31
N ARG A 369 -17.61 7.05 9.63
CA ARG A 369 -16.47 6.37 10.24
C ARG A 369 -16.66 4.86 10.15
N ILE A 370 -15.80 4.22 9.38
CA ILE A 370 -15.84 2.77 9.12
C ILE A 370 -14.76 1.99 9.86
N GLY A 371 -13.87 2.68 10.57
CA GLY A 371 -12.88 2.03 11.42
C GLY A 371 -11.91 2.98 12.10
N LEU A 372 -10.95 2.37 12.79
CA LEU A 372 -9.89 3.01 13.53
C LEU A 372 -8.56 2.32 13.26
N LEU A 373 -7.52 3.11 13.01
CA LEU A 373 -6.14 2.69 12.86
C LEU A 373 -5.30 3.27 14.01
N LYS A 374 -4.49 2.44 14.65
CA LYS A 374 -3.48 2.85 15.62
C LYS A 374 -2.10 2.41 15.14
N GLU A 375 -1.11 3.27 15.32
CA GLU A 375 0.27 2.99 14.92
C GLU A 375 1.23 3.26 16.09
N ALA A 376 2.31 2.48 16.19
CA ALA A 376 3.40 2.71 17.13
C ALA A 376 4.76 2.34 16.51
N PHE A 377 5.80 3.08 16.83
CA PHE A 377 7.18 2.83 16.42
C PHE A 377 8.11 2.85 17.63
N THR A 378 8.96 1.82 17.76
CA THR A 378 9.93 1.75 18.87
C THR A 378 11.21 1.02 18.49
N PHE A 379 12.34 1.44 19.06
CA PHE A 379 13.56 0.64 19.03
C PHE A 379 13.54 -0.39 20.15
N LEU A 380 14.01 -1.60 19.85
CA LEU A 380 14.09 -2.70 20.80
C LEU A 380 15.54 -2.94 21.20
N SER A 381 15.75 -3.24 22.47
CA SER A 381 16.99 -3.89 22.92
C SER A 381 16.89 -5.40 22.68
N ASP A 382 18.01 -6.10 22.64
CA ASP A 382 18.04 -7.55 22.36
C ASP A 382 17.17 -8.36 23.34
N ARG A 383 17.01 -7.88 24.58
CA ARG A 383 16.18 -8.50 25.62
C ARG A 383 14.68 -8.29 25.40
N ASP A 384 14.31 -7.26 24.64
CA ASP A 384 12.92 -6.89 24.38
C ASP A 384 12.36 -7.54 23.12
N ILE A 385 13.19 -8.25 22.35
CA ILE A 385 12.77 -8.97 21.14
C ILE A 385 12.05 -10.24 21.56
N PRO A 386 10.80 -10.49 21.10
CA PRO A 386 10.09 -11.72 21.43
C PRO A 386 10.86 -12.96 20.97
N PRO A 387 10.92 -14.04 21.78
CA PRO A 387 11.70 -15.24 21.45
C PRO A 387 11.34 -15.89 20.12
N GLY A 388 10.05 -15.89 19.75
CA GLY A 388 9.58 -16.40 18.45
C GLY A 388 10.12 -15.60 17.26
N ILE A 389 10.17 -14.27 17.39
CA ILE A 389 10.73 -13.37 16.37
C ILE A 389 12.24 -13.56 16.25
N ALA A 390 12.94 -13.65 17.38
CA ALA A 390 14.38 -13.91 17.40
C ALA A 390 14.71 -15.29 16.79
N ARG A 391 13.91 -16.33 17.06
CA ARG A 391 14.07 -17.65 16.44
C ARG A 391 13.91 -17.59 14.92
N LEU A 392 12.86 -16.93 14.41
CA LEU A 392 12.63 -16.77 12.98
C LEU A 392 13.78 -16.02 12.28
N ARG A 393 14.28 -14.95 12.91
CA ARG A 393 15.45 -14.22 12.40
C ARG A 393 16.69 -15.12 12.28
N ARG A 394 16.89 -16.08 13.18
CA ARG A 394 18.09 -16.94 13.22
C ARG A 394 18.02 -18.19 12.34
N LEU A 395 16.93 -18.43 11.62
CA LEU A 395 16.73 -19.67 10.85
C LEU A 395 17.80 -19.98 9.79
N ASP A 396 18.47 -18.96 9.28
CA ASP A 396 19.46 -19.03 8.20
C ASP A 396 20.89 -18.77 8.67
N ASN A 397 21.11 -18.63 9.99
CA ASN A 397 22.45 -18.52 10.53
C ASN A 397 23.11 -19.88 10.39
N ILE A 398 24.23 -19.95 9.66
CA ILE A 398 24.97 -21.20 9.43
C ILE A 398 25.81 -21.53 10.66
N THR A 399 26.32 -20.50 11.33
CA THR A 399 27.13 -20.63 12.54
C THR A 399 26.70 -19.64 13.62
N SER A 400 27.08 -19.90 14.87
CA SER A 400 26.90 -18.95 15.98
C SER A 400 27.73 -17.67 15.79
N VAL A 401 28.80 -17.72 14.99
CA VAL A 401 29.71 -16.60 14.71
C VAL A 401 29.09 -15.60 13.72
N ASP A 402 28.10 -16.03 12.91
CA ASP A 402 27.41 -15.14 11.96
C ASP A 402 26.71 -13.96 12.66
N GLU A 403 26.25 -14.15 13.91
CA GLU A 403 25.63 -13.09 14.72
C GLU A 403 26.64 -12.07 15.23
N GLU A 404 27.80 -12.55 15.71
CA GLU A 404 28.87 -11.68 16.21
C GLU A 404 29.50 -10.86 15.07
N GLY A 405 29.64 -11.46 13.89
CA GLY A 405 30.19 -10.80 12.71
C GLY A 405 29.26 -9.77 12.06
N LYS A 406 27.96 -9.78 12.38
CA LYS A 406 26.95 -8.90 11.77
C LYS A 406 25.98 -8.36 12.83
N PRO A 407 26.45 -7.49 13.74
CA PRO A 407 25.58 -6.96 14.76
C PRO A 407 24.50 -6.08 14.13
N GLU A 408 23.26 -6.26 14.58
CA GLU A 408 22.08 -5.55 14.09
C GLU A 408 21.56 -4.55 15.14
N ARG A 409 20.71 -3.63 14.69
CA ARG A 409 19.81 -2.83 15.51
C ARG A 409 18.39 -3.15 15.10
N VAL A 410 17.52 -3.30 16.09
CA VAL A 410 16.14 -3.72 15.87
C VAL A 410 15.18 -2.60 16.19
N PHE A 411 14.28 -2.32 15.27
CA PHE A 411 13.11 -1.50 15.56
C PHE A 411 11.84 -2.22 15.14
N LYS A 412 10.75 -1.87 15.79
CA LYS A 412 9.43 -2.45 15.62
C LYS A 412 8.45 -1.37 15.21
N TYR A 413 7.67 -1.66 14.19
CA TYR A 413 6.48 -0.93 13.81
C TYR A 413 5.25 -1.80 14.11
N LYS A 414 4.33 -1.28 14.91
CA LYS A 414 3.07 -1.95 15.24
C LYS A 414 1.92 -1.16 14.63
N LYS A 415 1.01 -1.88 14.00
CA LYS A 415 -0.20 -1.35 13.38
C LYS A 415 -1.39 -2.17 13.85
N GLU A 416 -2.38 -1.52 14.45
CA GLU A 416 -3.62 -2.16 14.92
C GLU A 416 -4.79 -1.50 14.17
N ILE A 417 -5.62 -2.31 13.53
CA ILE A 417 -6.80 -1.85 12.81
C ILE A 417 -8.04 -2.49 13.43
N VAL A 418 -9.05 -1.68 13.67
CA VAL A 418 -10.40 -2.08 14.08
C VAL A 418 -11.38 -1.54 13.07
N LEU A 419 -12.09 -2.41 12.37
CA LEU A 419 -13.10 -2.03 11.38
C LEU A 419 -14.50 -2.19 11.95
N TYR A 420 -15.46 -1.50 11.36
CA TYR A 420 -16.89 -1.56 11.72
C TYR A 420 -17.68 -2.15 10.53
N PRO A 421 -17.71 -3.49 10.38
CA PRO A 421 -18.31 -4.16 9.20
C PRO A 421 -19.77 -3.79 8.99
N GLU A 422 -20.53 -3.64 10.07
CA GLU A 422 -21.94 -3.29 10.04
C GLU A 422 -22.22 -1.97 9.32
N VAL A 423 -21.33 -0.98 9.47
CA VAL A 423 -21.44 0.31 8.77
C VAL A 423 -21.11 0.12 7.29
N ILE A 424 -20.05 -0.64 6.99
CA ILE A 424 -19.60 -0.88 5.63
C ILE A 424 -20.65 -1.66 4.82
N ILE A 425 -21.22 -2.71 5.39
CA ILE A 425 -22.19 -3.60 4.72
C ILE A 425 -23.51 -2.89 4.47
N LYS A 426 -23.96 -2.02 5.39
CA LYS A 426 -25.16 -1.19 5.21
C LYS A 426 -24.99 -0.18 4.09
N SER A 427 -23.81 0.45 4.00
CA SER A 427 -23.55 1.53 3.04
C SER A 427 -23.03 1.03 1.69
N HIS A 428 -22.51 -0.20 1.60
CA HIS A 428 -21.93 -0.78 0.38
C HIS A 428 -22.42 -2.20 0.06
N GLU A 429 -23.27 -2.31 -0.97
CA GLU A 429 -23.74 -3.61 -1.44
C GLU A 429 -22.63 -4.44 -2.13
N ARG A 430 -21.75 -3.76 -2.90
CA ARG A 430 -20.74 -4.38 -3.81
C ARG A 430 -19.30 -4.31 -3.30
N ARG A 431 -18.98 -3.44 -2.35
CA ARG A 431 -17.62 -3.16 -1.87
C ARG A 431 -17.51 -3.64 -0.42
N ARG A 432 -17.09 -4.89 -0.23
CA ARG A 432 -17.03 -5.50 1.11
C ARG A 432 -15.60 -5.76 1.55
N ASP A 433 -14.71 -6.13 0.64
CA ASP A 433 -13.34 -6.41 1.02
C ASP A 433 -12.46 -5.17 0.99
N LEU A 434 -11.40 -5.16 1.80
CA LEU A 434 -10.41 -4.09 1.84
C LEU A 434 -9.04 -4.60 1.39
N ASN A 435 -8.21 -3.66 0.92
CA ASN A 435 -6.77 -3.83 0.89
C ASN A 435 -6.16 -2.82 1.85
N ASP A 436 -5.33 -3.30 2.76
CA ASP A 436 -4.43 -2.47 3.53
C ASP A 436 -3.04 -2.49 2.90
N ILE A 437 -2.54 -1.32 2.52
CA ILE A 437 -1.28 -1.21 1.78
C ILE A 437 -0.31 -0.36 2.58
N MET A 438 0.85 -0.94 2.85
CA MET A 438 1.98 -0.29 3.53
C MET A 438 3.17 -0.24 2.57
N ARG A 439 3.79 0.93 2.44
CA ARG A 439 5.02 1.11 1.66
C ARG A 439 6.09 1.67 2.56
N PHE A 440 7.24 1.01 2.57
CA PHE A 440 8.39 1.44 3.34
C PHE A 440 9.48 1.93 2.41
N ASN A 441 9.99 3.14 2.66
CA ASN A 441 11.10 3.72 1.92
C ASN A 441 12.41 3.49 2.68
N ILE A 442 13.35 2.79 2.06
CA ILE A 442 14.64 2.45 2.66
C ILE A 442 15.69 3.54 2.53
N ARG A 443 15.41 4.65 1.82
CA ARG A 443 16.42 5.70 1.52
C ARG A 443 17.15 6.20 2.77
N GLU A 444 16.41 6.46 3.85
CA GLU A 444 16.99 6.89 5.12
C GLU A 444 17.82 5.78 5.80
N LEU A 445 17.48 4.51 5.55
CA LEU A 445 18.21 3.36 6.12
C LEU A 445 19.54 3.11 5.43
N ILE A 446 19.65 3.45 4.13
CA ILE A 446 20.87 3.24 3.34
C ILE A 446 21.69 4.52 3.12
N ALA A 447 21.30 5.63 3.77
CA ALA A 447 21.94 6.94 3.57
C ALA A 447 23.44 6.94 3.90
N GLN A 448 23.90 6.03 4.76
CA GLN A 448 25.29 5.87 5.18
C GLN A 448 25.95 4.60 4.57
N ALA A 449 25.32 3.98 3.56
CA ALA A 449 25.92 2.85 2.88
C ALA A 449 27.13 3.27 2.03
N ASP A 450 28.19 2.47 2.08
CA ASP A 450 29.32 2.57 1.15
C ASP A 450 28.90 2.35 -0.31
N ASP A 451 29.78 2.72 -1.24
CA ASP A 451 29.54 2.58 -2.68
C ASP A 451 29.09 1.16 -3.08
N ALA A 452 28.14 1.12 -4.02
CA ALA A 452 27.46 -0.11 -4.44
C ALA A 452 28.40 -1.12 -5.12
N SER A 453 29.56 -0.67 -5.58
CA SER A 453 30.59 -1.50 -6.19
C SER A 453 31.93 -1.30 -5.49
N VAL A 454 32.68 -2.37 -5.31
CA VAL A 454 34.03 -2.39 -4.76
C VAL A 454 34.94 -3.20 -5.68
N ASP A 455 36.11 -2.67 -5.97
CA ASP A 455 37.14 -3.36 -6.73
C ASP A 455 37.78 -4.47 -5.87
N TYR A 456 37.79 -5.69 -6.40
CA TYR A 456 38.39 -6.86 -5.76
C TYR A 456 39.54 -7.38 -6.64
N PRO A 457 40.80 -7.24 -6.20
CA PRO A 457 41.92 -7.83 -6.89
C PRO A 457 41.92 -9.35 -6.69
N TYR A 458 42.07 -10.11 -7.78
CA TYR A 458 42.19 -11.56 -7.76
C TYR A 458 43.22 -12.02 -8.81
N ILE A 459 43.70 -13.25 -8.67
CA ILE A 459 44.63 -13.85 -9.62
C ILE A 459 43.83 -14.75 -10.55
N ASP A 460 43.99 -14.55 -11.86
CA ASP A 460 43.43 -15.48 -12.85
C ASP A 460 44.18 -16.82 -12.76
N PRO A 461 43.50 -17.93 -12.43
CA PRO A 461 44.14 -19.22 -12.25
C PRO A 461 44.78 -19.79 -13.53
N ALA A 462 44.37 -19.33 -14.72
CA ALA A 462 44.90 -19.81 -15.99
C ALA A 462 46.17 -19.07 -16.42
N THR A 463 46.20 -17.75 -16.25
CA THR A 463 47.30 -16.89 -16.72
C THR A 463 48.30 -16.51 -15.62
N GLY A 464 47.86 -16.53 -14.35
CA GLY A 464 48.64 -16.04 -13.22
C GLY A 464 48.63 -14.51 -13.08
N ASP A 465 47.90 -13.80 -13.95
CA ASP A 465 47.83 -12.34 -13.95
C ASP A 465 46.96 -11.82 -12.80
N ILE A 466 47.36 -10.67 -12.24
CA ILE A 466 46.56 -9.93 -11.26
C ILE A 466 45.51 -9.12 -12.02
N LEU A 467 44.24 -9.46 -11.82
CA LEU A 467 43.10 -8.77 -12.39
C LEU A 467 42.28 -8.10 -11.29
N VAL A 468 41.50 -7.08 -11.68
CA VAL A 468 40.55 -6.41 -10.78
C VAL A 468 39.16 -6.65 -11.30
N ALA A 469 38.28 -7.18 -10.43
CA ALA A 469 36.86 -7.34 -10.72
C ALA A 469 36.03 -6.35 -9.90
N ALA A 470 35.09 -5.67 -10.54
CA ALA A 470 34.09 -4.87 -9.85
C ALA A 470 33.06 -5.80 -9.19
N CYS A 471 33.10 -5.91 -7.86
CA CYS A 471 32.18 -6.72 -7.07
C CYS A 471 31.06 -5.88 -6.47
N ALA A 472 29.86 -6.46 -6.36
CA ALA A 472 28.73 -5.78 -5.74
C ALA A 472 28.84 -5.79 -4.21
N ARG A 473 28.73 -4.62 -3.58
CA ARG A 473 28.62 -4.48 -2.13
C ARG A 473 27.15 -4.40 -1.74
N VAL A 474 26.72 -5.29 -0.85
CA VAL A 474 25.33 -5.36 -0.39
C VAL A 474 25.22 -5.50 1.12
N TYR A 475 24.10 -5.05 1.65
CA TYR A 475 23.69 -5.18 3.04
C TYR A 475 22.39 -5.97 3.09
N HIS A 476 22.22 -6.80 4.12
CA HIS A 476 21.00 -7.58 4.33
C HIS A 476 20.18 -6.94 5.43
N LEU A 477 19.04 -6.34 5.07
CA LEU A 477 18.03 -5.96 6.06
C LEU A 477 17.10 -7.16 6.23
N ASN A 478 16.92 -7.65 7.46
CA ASN A 478 15.94 -8.70 7.72
C ASN A 478 14.65 -8.08 8.25
N MET A 479 13.52 -8.58 7.77
CA MET A 479 12.20 -8.16 8.20
C MET A 479 11.42 -9.40 8.62
N VAL A 480 10.89 -9.37 9.84
CA VAL A 480 9.96 -10.40 10.35
C VAL A 480 8.63 -9.72 10.64
N ILE A 481 7.56 -10.23 10.06
CA ILE A 481 6.21 -9.71 10.23
C ILE A 481 5.41 -10.74 11.00
N LYS A 482 4.67 -10.27 12.00
CA LYS A 482 3.70 -11.05 12.74
C LYS A 482 2.33 -10.45 12.50
N TYR A 483 1.43 -11.24 11.95
CA TYR A 483 0.02 -10.94 11.80
C TYR A 483 -0.74 -11.59 12.96
N THR A 484 -1.63 -10.85 13.60
CA THR A 484 -2.54 -11.38 14.62
C THR A 484 -3.94 -10.95 14.23
N TYR A 485 -4.83 -11.91 14.00
CA TYR A 485 -6.22 -11.65 13.58
C TYR A 485 -7.17 -12.65 14.24
N TYR A 486 -8.45 -12.32 14.22
CA TYR A 486 -9.51 -13.24 14.62
C TYR A 486 -10.01 -13.95 13.37
N ASP A 487 -10.11 -15.28 13.40
CA ASP A 487 -10.76 -16.05 12.35
C ASP A 487 -12.30 -15.93 12.44
N ARG A 488 -13.01 -16.63 11.55
CA ARG A 488 -14.48 -16.61 11.51
C ARG A 488 -15.13 -17.21 12.76
N ASP A 489 -14.41 -18.09 13.46
CA ASP A 489 -14.85 -18.73 14.70
C ASP A 489 -14.39 -17.95 15.95
N GLU A 490 -13.92 -16.71 15.76
CA GLU A 490 -13.39 -15.80 16.78
C GLU A 490 -12.10 -16.31 17.49
N HIS A 491 -11.40 -17.30 16.94
CA HIS A 491 -10.11 -17.71 17.48
C HIS A 491 -8.99 -16.79 17.00
N VAL A 492 -8.03 -16.55 17.89
CA VAL A 492 -6.84 -15.75 17.56
C VAL A 492 -5.89 -16.59 16.72
N THR A 493 -5.72 -16.21 15.46
CA THR A 493 -4.74 -16.78 14.55
C THR A 493 -3.52 -15.88 14.46
N ILE A 494 -2.34 -16.50 14.47
CA ILE A 494 -1.05 -15.81 14.34
C ILE A 494 -0.30 -16.38 13.15
N HIS A 495 0.00 -15.51 12.19
CA HIS A 495 0.81 -15.84 11.02
C HIS A 495 2.12 -15.07 11.05
N TYR A 496 3.21 -15.70 10.59
CA TYR A 496 4.53 -15.08 10.52
C TYR A 496 5.07 -15.11 9.09
N GLU A 497 5.69 -14.02 8.68
CA GLU A 497 6.45 -13.95 7.44
C GLU A 497 7.85 -13.42 7.70
N ARG A 498 8.82 -13.93 6.93
CA ARG A 498 10.19 -13.45 6.98
C ARG A 498 10.68 -13.15 5.58
N ILE A 499 11.22 -11.95 5.42
CA ILE A 499 11.83 -11.50 4.17
C ILE A 499 13.21 -10.94 4.46
N ARG A 500 14.16 -11.28 3.58
CA ARG A 500 15.44 -10.61 3.50
C ARG A 500 15.39 -9.60 2.36
N ILE A 501 15.67 -8.34 2.68
CA ILE A 501 15.73 -7.23 1.74
C ILE A 501 17.21 -6.97 1.50
N VAL A 502 17.68 -7.28 0.30
CA VAL A 502 19.08 -7.06 -0.09
C VAL A 502 19.20 -5.68 -0.70
N VAL A 503 20.05 -4.84 -0.09
CA VAL A 503 20.16 -3.42 -0.43
C VAL A 503 21.62 -3.02 -0.68
N ASN A 504 21.83 -1.96 -1.46
CA ASN A 504 23.10 -1.26 -1.60
C ASN A 504 22.85 0.26 -1.53
N LYS A 505 23.87 1.07 -1.82
CA LYS A 505 23.75 2.54 -1.81
C LYS A 505 22.72 3.10 -2.81
N ASP A 506 22.49 2.40 -3.90
CA ASP A 506 21.55 2.83 -4.95
C ASP A 506 20.09 2.44 -4.67
N GLY A 507 19.87 1.50 -3.75
CA GLY A 507 18.54 1.05 -3.36
C GLY A 507 18.43 -0.45 -3.07
N ILE A 508 17.22 -0.98 -3.29
CA ILE A 508 16.86 -2.39 -3.14
C ILE A 508 17.35 -3.13 -4.39
N VAL A 509 18.21 -4.14 -4.18
CA VAL A 509 18.69 -5.04 -5.22
C VAL A 509 17.67 -6.14 -5.48
N ARG A 510 17.13 -6.75 -4.41
CA ARG A 510 16.14 -7.82 -4.48
C ARG A 510 15.47 -8.09 -3.13
N LEU A 511 14.35 -8.81 -3.17
CA LEU A 511 13.63 -9.35 -2.02
C LEU A 511 13.74 -10.88 -2.06
N GLU A 512 14.11 -11.49 -0.95
CA GLU A 512 14.25 -12.94 -0.82
C GLU A 512 13.27 -13.43 0.26
N ASP A 513 12.34 -14.30 -0.11
CA ASP A 513 11.47 -14.99 0.84
C ASP A 513 12.30 -16.06 1.57
N VAL A 514 12.41 -15.93 2.89
CA VAL A 514 13.10 -16.92 3.71
C VAL A 514 12.03 -17.84 4.28
N LYS A 515 11.79 -18.95 3.59
CA LYS A 515 10.77 -19.93 4.00
C LYS A 515 11.07 -20.43 5.41
N VAL A 516 10.06 -20.33 6.27
CA VAL A 516 10.02 -21.02 7.56
C VAL A 516 9.81 -22.49 7.22
N ALA A 517 10.78 -23.35 7.57
CA ALA A 517 10.68 -24.79 7.37
C ALA A 517 9.60 -25.41 8.26
#